data_AF-A0A9D7D9T3-F1
#
_entry.id   AF-A0A9D7D9T3-F1
#
_cell.length_a   1.000
_cell.length_b   1.000
_cell.length_c   1.000
_cell.angle_alpha   90.00
_cell.angle_beta   90.00
_cell.angle_gamma   90.00
#
_symmetry.space_group_name_H-M   'P 1'
#
loop_
_entity.id
_entity.type
_entity.pdbx_description
1 polymer ?
#
loop_
_entity_poly.entity_id
_entity_poly.type
_entity_poly.pdbx_seq_one_letter_code
_entity_poly.pdbx_strand_id
1 'polypeptide(L)'
;MSKHGSALLSVGLGAAILYLGAQAVTGRQGLVAYVDLQAQERVLDQRLEQLADEEAQLQARAARLQPGEHFDRDYLDERARVTLAAGDSEEIVFDLE
;
A
#
# COMPACT_ATOMS: atom_id res chain seq x y z
N MET A 1 19.25 -56.10 27.29
CA MET A 1 19.07 -54.73 27.84
C MET A 1 19.01 -53.65 26.73
N SER A 2 18.38 -53.90 25.58
CA SER A 2 18.47 -53.01 24.39
C SER A 2 17.22 -52.15 24.11
N LYS A 3 16.09 -52.39 24.78
CA LYS A 3 14.81 -51.71 24.47
C LYS A 3 14.72 -50.27 25.01
N HIS A 4 15.34 -49.99 26.16
CA HIS A 4 15.28 -48.64 26.75
C HIS A 4 16.14 -47.62 25.99
N GLY A 5 17.26 -48.05 25.39
CA GLY A 5 18.12 -47.17 24.60
C GLY A 5 17.46 -46.68 23.31
N SER A 6 16.71 -47.55 22.61
CA SER A 6 15.99 -47.16 21.39
C SER A 6 14.79 -46.25 21.69
N ALA A 7 14.08 -46.50 22.80
CA ALA A 7 12.97 -45.65 23.22
C ALA A 7 13.45 -44.22 23.56
N LEU A 8 14.53 -44.09 24.35
CA LEU A 8 15.15 -42.80 24.64
C LEU A 8 15.64 -42.08 23.38
N LEU A 9 16.24 -42.80 22.43
CA LEU A 9 16.65 -42.25 21.15
C LEU A 9 15.46 -41.72 20.34
N SER A 10 14.36 -42.48 20.28
CA SER A 10 13.16 -42.08 19.54
C SER A 10 12.48 -40.86 20.15
N VAL A 11 12.41 -40.79 21.49
CA VAL A 11 11.85 -39.63 22.21
C VAL A 11 12.75 -38.41 22.04
N GLY A 12 14.07 -38.58 22.15
CA GLY A 12 15.03 -37.49 21.92
C GLY A 12 14.98 -36.95 20.51
N LEU A 13 14.87 -37.82 19.50
CA LEU A 13 14.73 -37.42 18.10
C LEU A 13 13.40 -36.70 17.86
N GLY A 14 12.29 -37.19 18.43
CA GLY A 14 10.99 -36.53 18.36
C GLY A 14 11.02 -35.12 18.98
N ALA A 15 11.64 -34.97 20.14
CA ALA A 15 11.82 -33.67 20.79
C ALA A 15 12.68 -32.71 19.94
N ALA A 16 13.75 -33.22 19.32
CA ALA A 16 14.59 -32.42 18.42
C ALA A 16 13.82 -31.94 17.17
N ILE A 17 13.00 -32.80 16.56
CA ILE A 17 12.17 -32.43 15.41
C ILE A 17 11.14 -31.36 15.81
N LEU A 18 10.48 -31.51 16.96
CA LEU A 18 9.53 -30.52 17.46
C LEU A 18 10.21 -29.18 17.76
N TYR A 19 11.40 -29.21 18.35
CA TYR A 19 12.17 -28.00 18.64
C TYR A 19 12.61 -27.28 17.35
N LEU A 20 13.12 -28.01 16.36
CA LEU A 20 13.47 -27.45 15.06
C LEU A 20 12.24 -26.94 14.32
N GLY A 21 11.12 -27.66 14.36
CA GLY A 21 9.85 -27.23 13.75
C GLY A 21 9.32 -25.96 14.39
N ALA A 22 9.32 -25.86 15.73
CA ALA A 22 8.94 -24.66 16.44
C ALA A 22 9.86 -23.48 16.06
N GLN A 23 11.19 -23.68 16.08
CA GLN A 23 12.16 -22.65 15.67
C GLN A 23 12.04 -22.25 14.19
N ALA A 24 11.66 -23.17 13.30
CA ALA A 24 11.43 -22.86 11.89
C ALA A 24 10.16 -22.01 11.68
N VAL A 25 9.18 -22.10 12.58
CA VAL A 25 7.94 -21.31 12.51
C VAL A 25 8.09 -19.96 13.20
N THR A 26 8.63 -19.93 14.43
CA THR A 26 8.76 -18.71 15.26
C THR A 26 10.14 -18.04 15.17
N GLY A 27 11.08 -18.60 14.42
CA GLY A 27 12.40 -18.02 14.23
C GLY A 27 12.34 -16.68 13.47
N ARG A 28 13.41 -15.89 13.60
CA ARG A 28 13.54 -14.57 12.95
C ARG A 28 13.46 -14.60 11.43
N GLN A 29 13.77 -15.75 10.82
CA GLN A 29 13.63 -16.04 9.38
C GLN A 29 12.58 -17.13 9.12
N GLY A 30 11.68 -17.36 10.09
CA GLY A 30 10.67 -18.39 10.01
C GLY A 30 9.54 -18.03 9.07
N LEU A 31 8.64 -19.00 8.86
CA LEU A 31 7.49 -18.87 7.94
C LEU A 31 6.59 -17.68 8.32
N VAL A 32 6.41 -17.39 9.60
CA VAL A 32 5.61 -16.24 10.05
C VAL A 32 6.25 -14.92 9.62
N ALA A 33 7.55 -14.76 9.82
CA ALA A 33 8.28 -13.57 9.39
C ALA A 33 8.25 -13.39 7.87
N TYR A 34 8.28 -14.49 7.12
CA TYR A 34 8.13 -14.45 5.66
C TYR A 34 6.73 -13.98 5.23
N VAL A 35 5.68 -14.50 5.86
CA VAL A 35 4.29 -14.06 5.58
C VAL A 35 4.09 -12.59 5.95
N ASP A 36 4.62 -12.15 7.09
CA ASP A 36 4.56 -10.75 7.51
C ASP A 36 5.32 -9.83 6.54
N LEU A 37 6.47 -10.27 6.03
CA LEU A 37 7.24 -9.52 5.04
C LEU A 37 6.47 -9.41 3.72
N GLN A 38 5.89 -10.51 3.23
CA GLN A 38 5.05 -10.49 2.03
C GLN A 38 3.81 -9.60 2.20
N ALA A 39 3.21 -9.58 3.40
CA ALA A 39 2.09 -8.70 3.67
C ALA A 39 2.51 -7.23 3.62
N GLN A 40 3.69 -6.89 4.17
CA GLN A 40 4.26 -5.55 4.11
C GLN A 40 4.58 -5.14 2.67
N GLU A 41 5.17 -6.03 1.87
CA GLU A 41 5.46 -5.81 0.46
C GLU A 41 4.18 -5.45 -0.32
N ARG A 42 3.11 -6.26 -0.19
CA ARG A 42 1.83 -5.97 -0.85
C ARG A 42 1.21 -4.64 -0.44
N VAL A 43 1.28 -4.29 0.85
CA VAL A 43 0.77 -3.00 1.35
C VAL A 43 1.58 -1.85 0.77
N LEU A 44 2.90 -2.02 0.64
CA LEU A 44 3.77 -0.98 0.10
C LEU A 44 3.52 -0.78 -1.39
N ASP A 45 3.38 -1.86 -2.16
CA ASP A 45 3.05 -1.81 -3.59
C ASP A 45 1.72 -1.08 -3.83
N GLN A 46 0.69 -1.41 -3.04
CA GLN A 46 -0.60 -0.72 -3.12
C GLN A 46 -0.48 0.79 -2.82
N ARG A 47 0.36 1.18 -1.87
CA ARG A 47 0.61 2.59 -1.58
C ARG A 47 1.36 3.29 -2.69
N LEU A 48 2.32 2.60 -3.33
CA LEU A 48 3.04 3.13 -4.48
C LEU A 48 2.11 3.39 -5.66
N GLU A 49 1.22 2.44 -5.96
CA GLU A 49 0.20 2.62 -7.00
C GLU A 49 -0.71 3.81 -6.70
N GLN A 50 -1.21 3.91 -5.46
CA GLN A 50 -2.04 5.04 -5.04
C GLN A 50 -1.31 6.39 -5.18
N LEU A 51 -0.06 6.47 -4.74
CA LEU A 51 0.75 7.68 -4.83
C LEU A 51 1.05 8.04 -6.29
N ALA A 52 1.33 7.06 -7.14
CA ALA A 52 1.56 7.29 -8.56
C ALA A 52 0.29 7.82 -9.26
N ASP A 53 -0.88 7.28 -8.93
CA ASP A 53 -2.16 7.77 -9.44
C ASP A 53 -2.46 9.20 -8.95
N GLU A 54 -2.20 9.49 -7.67
CA GLU A 54 -2.33 10.84 -7.11
C GLU A 54 -1.38 11.84 -7.79
N GLU A 55 -0.12 11.46 -7.98
CA GLU A 55 0.87 12.27 -8.68
C GLU A 55 0.42 12.56 -10.12
N ALA A 56 0.00 11.54 -10.87
CA ALA A 56 -0.46 11.69 -12.24
C ALA A 56 -1.68 12.65 -12.32
N GLN A 57 -2.63 12.53 -11.39
CA GLN A 57 -3.76 13.44 -11.32
C GLN A 57 -3.34 14.87 -10.98
N LEU A 58 -2.45 15.06 -10.01
CA LEU A 58 -1.95 16.37 -9.62
C LEU A 58 -1.17 17.02 -10.75
N GLN A 59 -0.34 16.26 -11.46
CA GLN A 59 0.44 16.75 -12.58
C GLN A 59 -0.46 17.13 -13.76
N ALA A 60 -1.50 16.34 -14.06
CA ALA A 60 -2.50 16.71 -15.06
C ALA A 60 -3.22 18.01 -14.70
N ARG A 61 -3.58 18.21 -13.41
CA ARG A 61 -4.18 19.47 -12.93
C ARG A 61 -3.19 20.63 -13.03
N ALA A 62 -1.94 20.43 -12.66
CA ALA A 62 -0.90 21.46 -12.73
C ALA A 62 -0.62 21.88 -14.18
N ALA A 63 -0.58 20.92 -15.12
CA ALA A 63 -0.39 21.19 -16.54
C ALA A 63 -1.49 22.10 -17.11
N ARG A 64 -2.74 21.91 -16.69
CA ARG A 64 -3.88 22.78 -17.09
C ARG A 64 -3.81 24.20 -16.52
N LEU A 65 -3.12 24.37 -15.40
CA LEU A 65 -2.95 25.68 -14.74
C LEU A 65 -1.65 26.38 -15.16
N GLN A 66 -0.78 25.70 -15.92
CA GLN A 66 0.49 26.25 -16.36
C GLN A 66 0.24 27.31 -17.45
N PRO A 67 0.84 28.52 -17.35
CA PRO A 67 0.71 29.54 -18.38
C PRO A 67 1.29 29.04 -19.71
N GLY A 68 0.48 29.08 -20.78
CA GLY A 68 0.90 28.62 -22.11
C GLY A 68 -0.27 28.12 -22.95
N GLU A 69 0.02 27.30 -23.96
CA GLU A 69 -0.98 26.77 -24.91
C GLU A 69 -2.01 25.83 -24.28
N HIS A 70 -1.71 25.24 -23.12
CA HIS A 70 -2.58 24.30 -22.41
C HIS A 70 -3.29 24.91 -21.19
N PHE A 71 -3.27 26.24 -21.07
CA PHE A 71 -3.89 26.94 -19.95
C PHE A 71 -5.42 26.92 -20.07
N ASP A 72 -6.07 26.32 -19.07
CA ASP A 72 -7.52 26.18 -18.99
C ASP A 72 -8.09 27.24 -18.03
N ARG A 73 -8.64 28.30 -18.62
CA ARG A 73 -9.17 29.47 -17.88
C ARG A 73 -10.48 29.15 -17.15
N ASP A 74 -11.32 28.31 -17.74
CA ASP A 74 -12.62 27.93 -17.13
C ASP A 74 -12.39 27.00 -15.95
N TYR A 75 -11.46 26.05 -16.08
CA TYR A 75 -11.02 25.24 -14.96
C TYR A 75 -10.42 26.10 -13.84
N LEU A 76 -9.66 27.16 -14.14
CA LEU A 76 -9.18 28.08 -13.11
C LEU A 76 -10.34 28.81 -12.41
N ASP A 77 -11.35 29.29 -13.14
CA ASP A 77 -12.51 29.98 -12.54
C ASP A 77 -13.29 29.04 -11.61
N GLU A 78 -13.55 27.80 -12.06
CA GLU A 78 -14.20 26.78 -11.24
C GLU A 78 -13.38 26.46 -9.98
N ARG A 79 -12.05 26.34 -10.11
CA ARG A 79 -11.16 26.14 -8.95
C ARG A 79 -11.15 27.33 -8.00
N ALA A 80 -11.26 28.56 -8.51
CA ALA A 80 -11.37 29.77 -7.70
C ALA A 80 -12.69 29.79 -6.92
N ARG A 81 -13.82 29.44 -7.56
CA ARG A 81 -15.13 29.31 -6.90
C ARG A 81 -15.07 28.32 -5.75
N VAL A 82 -14.54 27.11 -5.99
CA VAL A 82 -14.44 26.05 -4.97
C VAL A 82 -13.46 26.40 -3.83
N THR A 83 -12.29 26.97 -4.16
CA THR A 83 -11.21 27.16 -3.17
C THR A 83 -11.37 28.46 -2.38
N LEU A 84 -11.84 29.53 -3.02
CA LEU A 84 -11.95 30.86 -2.43
C LEU A 84 -13.38 31.19 -1.98
N ALA A 85 -14.33 30.26 -2.11
CA ALA A 85 -15.77 30.51 -1.92
C ALA A 85 -16.24 31.77 -2.66
N ALA A 86 -15.64 32.02 -3.84
CA ALA A 86 -15.84 33.24 -4.61
C ALA A 86 -17.10 33.18 -5.49
N GLY A 87 -17.82 32.06 -5.49
CA GLY A 87 -19.11 31.90 -6.18
C GLY A 87 -20.28 32.08 -5.21
N ASP A 88 -21.34 32.73 -5.66
CA ASP A 88 -22.61 32.76 -4.95
C ASP A 88 -23.24 31.37 -4.95
N SER A 89 -23.80 30.93 -3.82
CA SER A 89 -24.41 29.60 -3.67
C SER A 89 -25.62 29.36 -4.58
N GLU A 90 -26.19 30.41 -5.19
CA GLU A 90 -27.31 30.33 -6.14
C GLU A 90 -26.89 30.53 -7.62
N GLU A 91 -25.60 30.66 -7.92
CA GLU A 91 -25.14 30.92 -9.29
C GLU A 91 -25.11 29.63 -10.14
N ILE A 92 -25.78 29.65 -11.30
CA ILE A 92 -25.79 28.56 -12.28
C ILE A 92 -25.04 29.01 -13.53
N VAL A 93 -23.90 28.38 -13.82
CA VAL A 93 -23.10 28.63 -15.03
C VAL A 93 -23.56 27.69 -16.14
N PHE A 94 -23.89 28.26 -17.31
CA PHE A 94 -24.21 27.51 -18.51
C PHE A 94 -23.14 27.77 -19.57
N ASP A 95 -22.69 26.69 -20.21
CA ASP A 95 -21.88 26.77 -21.42
C ASP A 95 -22.79 27.00 -22.63
N LEU A 96 -22.42 27.96 -23.48
CA LEU A 96 -23.17 28.37 -24.67
C LEU A 96 -22.31 28.14 -25.92
N GLU A 97 -21.90 26.90 -26.15
CA GLU A 97 -21.41 26.42 -27.44
C GLU A 97 -22.44 25.52 -28.15
#